data_AF-A0A7S6W1I0-F1
#
_entry.id   AF-A0A7S6W1I0-F1
#
_cell.length_a   1.000
_cell.length_b   1.000
_cell.length_c   1.000
_cell.angle_alpha   90.00
_cell.angle_beta   90.00
_cell.angle_gamma   90.00
#
_symmetry.space_group_name_H-M   'P 1'
#
loop_
_entity.id
_entity.type
_entity.pdbx_description
1 polymer ?
#
loop_
_entity_poly.entity_id
_entity_poly.type
_entity_poly.pdbx_seq_one_letter_code
_entity_poly.pdbx_strand_id
1 'polypeptide(L)'
;MKTYSSMLFLSLALAACSQTPAPDFSGEWKQTPDTESLRKLSISKQGDDYQIKDEFWLDKNNTERTSSASSGMAEVNNDVLKYKESNSIEMKLSDATHLTLTDKAYDAVIHFEKIN
;
A
#
# COMPACT_ATOMS: atom_id res chain seq x y z
N MET A 1 40.31 57.26 -3.14
CA MET A 1 40.51 55.88 -3.62
C MET A 1 39.33 55.06 -3.10
N LYS A 2 38.39 54.62 -3.95
CA LYS A 2 37.19 53.88 -3.53
C LYS A 2 37.44 52.38 -3.77
N THR A 3 37.47 51.58 -2.71
CA THR A 3 37.61 50.13 -2.77
C THR A 3 36.22 49.50 -2.86
N TYR A 4 35.95 48.82 -3.97
CA TYR A 4 34.77 47.98 -4.15
C TYR A 4 35.10 46.57 -3.63
N SER A 5 34.56 46.22 -2.48
CA SER A 5 34.65 44.87 -1.94
C SER A 5 33.54 44.02 -2.58
N SER A 6 33.93 43.15 -3.51
CA SER A 6 33.04 42.24 -4.23
C SER A 6 32.66 41.07 -3.32
N MET A 7 31.42 41.03 -2.83
CA MET A 7 30.86 39.86 -2.16
C MET A 7 30.50 38.80 -3.20
N LEU A 8 31.27 37.71 -3.21
CA LEU A 8 31.01 36.51 -3.99
C LEU A 8 29.96 35.68 -3.22
N PHE A 9 28.69 35.79 -3.62
CA PHE A 9 27.62 34.94 -3.12
C PHE A 9 27.78 33.52 -3.69
N LEU A 10 28.27 32.59 -2.89
CA LEU A 10 28.16 31.16 -3.18
C LEU A 10 26.71 30.72 -2.89
N SER A 11 25.89 30.62 -3.93
CA SER A 11 24.61 29.92 -3.87
C SER A 11 24.85 28.41 -3.88
N LEU A 12 24.82 27.80 -2.69
CA LEU A 12 24.64 26.34 -2.57
C LEU A 12 23.22 26.00 -3.05
N ALA A 13 23.08 25.58 -4.30
CA ALA A 13 21.87 24.94 -4.77
C ALA A 13 21.81 23.53 -4.16
N LEU A 14 20.98 23.34 -3.13
CA LEU A 14 20.61 22.00 -2.69
C LEU A 14 19.81 21.35 -3.82
N ALA A 15 20.45 20.44 -4.55
CA ALA A 15 19.74 19.48 -5.38
C ALA A 15 18.96 18.55 -4.44
N ALA A 16 17.71 18.91 -4.13
CA ALA A 16 16.77 17.99 -3.53
C ALA A 16 16.50 16.89 -4.56
N CYS A 17 17.15 15.74 -4.41
CA CYS A 17 16.75 14.53 -5.12
C CYS A 17 15.30 14.24 -4.70
N SER A 18 14.33 14.58 -5.55
CA SER A 18 12.95 14.15 -5.40
C SER A 18 12.89 12.66 -5.75
N GLN A 19 13.47 11.81 -4.89
CA GLN A 19 13.18 10.39 -4.91
C GLN A 19 11.70 10.26 -4.57
N THR A 20 10.93 9.69 -5.49
CA THR A 20 9.56 9.30 -5.21
C THR A 20 9.58 8.47 -3.93
N PRO A 21 8.83 8.85 -2.89
CA PRO A 21 8.79 8.07 -1.67
C PRO A 21 8.32 6.64 -2.00
N ALA A 22 8.93 5.66 -1.35
CA ALA A 22 8.52 4.27 -1.52
C ALA A 22 7.01 4.13 -1.25
N PRO A 23 6.30 3.26 -2.00
CA PRO A 23 4.87 3.07 -1.82
C PRO A 23 4.55 2.62 -0.40
N ASP A 24 3.57 3.26 0.23
CA ASP A 24 3.09 2.88 1.54
C ASP A 24 1.73 2.18 1.45
N PHE A 25 1.75 0.86 1.66
CA PHE A 25 0.58 0.01 1.64
C PHE A 25 -0.20 0.04 2.97
N SER A 26 0.32 0.71 4.01
CA SER A 26 -0.29 0.71 5.34
C SER A 26 -1.68 1.34 5.32
N GLY A 27 -2.63 0.73 6.01
CA GLY A 27 -3.99 1.23 6.20
C GLY A 27 -5.02 0.13 6.20
N GLU A 28 -6.26 0.56 6.39
CA GLU A 28 -7.44 -0.27 6.23
C GLU A 28 -7.98 -0.10 4.81
N TRP A 29 -8.41 -1.18 4.19
CA TRP A 29 -8.86 -1.21 2.81
C TRP A 29 -10.17 -1.96 2.71
N LYS A 30 -11.13 -1.43 1.95
CA LYS A 30 -12.43 -2.09 1.68
C LYS A 30 -12.53 -2.43 0.21
N GLN A 31 -13.01 -3.63 -0.11
CA GLN A 31 -13.26 -4.02 -1.50
C GLN A 31 -14.22 -3.04 -2.19
N THR A 32 -13.91 -2.71 -3.44
CA THR A 32 -14.72 -1.88 -4.34
C THR A 32 -14.84 -2.56 -5.72
N PRO A 33 -15.99 -2.47 -6.42
CA PRO A 33 -17.25 -1.87 -5.97
C PRO A 33 -17.89 -2.65 -4.82
N ASP A 34 -18.83 -2.02 -4.13
CA ASP A 34 -19.61 -2.68 -3.08
C ASP A 34 -20.39 -3.89 -3.64
N THR A 35 -20.35 -5.00 -2.90
CA THR A 35 -21.04 -6.25 -3.25
C THR A 35 -22.01 -6.65 -2.13
N GLU A 36 -22.66 -7.82 -2.23
CA GLU A 36 -23.45 -8.38 -1.11
C GLU A 36 -22.56 -8.96 0.01
N SER A 37 -21.32 -9.27 -0.32
CA SER A 37 -20.27 -9.61 0.64
C SER A 37 -19.44 -8.39 1.03
N LEU A 38 -18.75 -8.48 2.16
CA LEU A 38 -17.75 -7.51 2.59
C LEU A 38 -16.39 -8.19 2.62
N ARG A 39 -15.38 -7.54 2.04
CA ARG A 39 -13.98 -7.91 2.22
C ARG A 39 -13.18 -6.70 2.66
N LYS A 40 -12.32 -6.90 3.65
CA LYS A 40 -11.41 -5.88 4.18
C LYS A 40 -10.00 -6.40 4.25
N LEU A 41 -9.04 -5.54 3.95
CA LEU A 41 -7.62 -5.78 4.26
C LEU A 41 -7.17 -4.78 5.32
N SER A 42 -6.50 -5.26 6.36
CA SER A 42 -5.73 -4.45 7.28
C SER A 42 -4.25 -4.67 6.99
N ILE A 43 -3.54 -3.63 6.56
CA ILE A 43 -2.12 -3.70 6.22
C ILE A 43 -1.37 -2.80 7.20
N SER A 44 -0.43 -3.38 7.95
CA SER A 44 0.38 -2.65 8.93
C SER A 44 1.86 -2.86 8.67
N LYS A 45 2.64 -1.78 8.68
CA LYS A 45 4.10 -1.86 8.53
C LYS A 45 4.74 -2.42 9.80
N GLN A 46 5.66 -3.37 9.64
CA GLN A 46 6.39 -4.09 10.69
C GLN A 46 7.89 -4.05 10.34
N GLY A 47 8.55 -2.92 10.64
CA GLY A 47 9.93 -2.69 10.19
C GLY A 47 9.99 -2.50 8.67
N ASP A 48 10.77 -3.34 7.99
CA ASP A 48 10.89 -3.34 6.52
C ASP A 48 9.76 -4.15 5.83
N ASP A 49 9.03 -4.95 6.61
CA ASP A 49 7.95 -5.82 6.13
C ASP A 49 6.57 -5.24 6.41
N TYR A 50 5.54 -5.95 5.94
CA TYR A 50 4.14 -5.67 6.23
C TYR A 50 3.47 -6.91 6.83
N GLN A 51 2.64 -6.72 7.84
CA GLN A 51 1.66 -7.71 8.28
C GLN A 51 0.33 -7.39 7.62
N ILE A 52 -0.22 -8.36 6.91
CA ILE A 52 -1.53 -8.26 6.26
C ILE A 52 -2.52 -9.14 7.00
N LYS A 53 -3.74 -8.64 7.18
CA LYS A 53 -4.92 -9.40 7.59
C LYS A 53 -5.98 -9.23 6.51
N ASP A 54 -6.57 -10.34 6.09
CA ASP A 54 -7.60 -10.39 5.06
C ASP A 54 -8.85 -11.03 5.65
N GLU A 55 -9.93 -10.26 5.71
CA GLU A 55 -11.17 -10.66 6.35
C GLU A 55 -12.32 -10.58 5.36
N PHE A 56 -13.13 -11.63 5.34
CA PHE A 56 -14.28 -11.75 4.45
C PHE A 56 -15.54 -12.15 5.23
N TRP A 57 -16.65 -11.47 4.91
CA TRP A 57 -17.99 -11.74 5.39
C TRP A 57 -18.88 -12.01 4.19
N LEU A 58 -19.57 -13.15 4.21
CA LEU A 58 -20.48 -13.56 3.13
C LEU A 58 -21.68 -12.60 3.00
N ASP A 59 -22.17 -12.07 4.13
CA ASP A 59 -23.23 -11.05 4.19
C ASP A 59 -22.66 -9.77 4.81
N LYS A 60 -22.60 -8.70 4.01
CA LYS A 60 -22.09 -7.39 4.45
C LYS A 60 -22.87 -6.78 5.63
N ASN A 61 -24.13 -7.20 5.84
CA ASN A 61 -24.99 -6.68 6.90
C ASN A 61 -24.87 -7.50 8.19
N ASN A 62 -24.21 -8.66 8.15
CA ASN A 62 -23.95 -9.50 9.32
C ASN A 62 -22.44 -9.61 9.58
N THR A 63 -21.90 -8.64 10.31
CA THR A 63 -20.47 -8.56 10.61
C THR A 63 -20.09 -9.11 11.98
N GLU A 64 -20.96 -9.86 12.66
CA GLU A 64 -20.67 -10.41 13.99
C GLU A 64 -19.52 -11.43 13.97
N ARG A 65 -19.38 -12.18 12.86
CA ARG A 65 -18.31 -13.16 12.68
C ARG A 65 -17.86 -13.20 11.22
N THR A 66 -16.56 -13.21 11.00
CA THR A 66 -15.97 -13.43 9.67
C THR A 66 -16.33 -14.82 9.14
N SER A 67 -16.65 -14.88 7.84
CA SER A 67 -16.83 -16.14 7.11
C SER A 67 -15.48 -16.80 6.83
N SER A 68 -14.46 -16.00 6.55
CA SER A 68 -13.07 -16.43 6.50
C SER A 68 -12.14 -15.29 6.90
N ALA A 69 -11.01 -15.64 7.50
CA ALA A 69 -9.95 -14.69 7.81
C ALA A 69 -8.59 -15.37 7.60
N SER A 70 -7.62 -14.62 7.09
CA SER A 70 -6.23 -15.05 6.98
C SER A 70 -5.29 -13.91 7.35
N SER A 71 -4.06 -14.24 7.70
CA SER A 71 -3.01 -13.27 7.96
C SER A 71 -1.67 -13.80 7.49
N GLY A 72 -0.78 -12.89 7.09
CA GLY A 72 0.55 -13.26 6.61
C GLY A 72 1.50 -12.07 6.55
N MET A 73 2.79 -12.39 6.62
CA MET A 73 3.85 -11.40 6.39
C MET A 73 4.07 -11.21 4.90
N ALA A 74 4.35 -9.98 4.51
CA ALA A 74 4.57 -9.57 3.14
C ALA A 74 5.77 -8.61 3.03
N GLU A 75 6.38 -8.60 1.86
CA GLU A 75 7.51 -7.73 1.51
C GLU A 75 7.23 -6.97 0.22
N VAL A 76 7.86 -5.81 0.07
CA VAL A 76 7.76 -4.99 -1.13
C VAL A 76 8.94 -5.31 -2.05
N ASN A 77 8.65 -5.65 -3.30
CA ASN A 77 9.62 -5.85 -4.36
C ASN A 77 9.15 -5.13 -5.62
N ASN A 78 9.93 -4.16 -6.12
CA ASN A 78 9.61 -3.36 -7.30
C ASN A 78 8.18 -2.78 -7.26
N ASP A 79 7.85 -2.10 -6.15
CA ASP A 79 6.54 -1.49 -5.90
C ASP A 79 5.35 -2.48 -5.85
N VAL A 80 5.65 -3.78 -5.69
CA VAL A 80 4.65 -4.83 -5.52
C VAL A 80 4.76 -5.44 -4.13
N LEU A 81 3.67 -5.46 -3.39
CA LEU A 81 3.57 -6.14 -2.11
C LEU A 81 3.21 -7.62 -2.33
N LYS A 82 4.01 -8.53 -1.77
CA LYS A 82 3.84 -9.99 -1.93
C LYS A 82 3.94 -10.70 -0.59
N TYR A 83 3.10 -11.71 -0.38
CA TYR A 83 3.24 -12.57 0.79
C TYR A 83 4.56 -13.34 0.75
N LYS A 84 5.27 -13.43 1.88
CA LYS A 84 6.55 -14.16 1.95
C LYS A 84 6.39 -15.66 1.72
N GLU A 85 5.23 -16.19 2.08
CA GLU A 85 4.91 -17.62 1.98
C GLU A 85 4.14 -17.97 0.70
N SER A 86 3.82 -16.99 -0.15
CA SER A 86 3.08 -17.23 -1.40
C SER A 86 3.44 -16.24 -2.51
N ASN A 87 3.74 -16.79 -3.68
CA ASN A 87 4.03 -16.01 -4.89
C ASN A 87 2.79 -15.81 -5.80
N SER A 88 1.62 -16.35 -5.43
CA SER A 88 0.42 -16.26 -6.28
C SER A 88 -0.29 -14.92 -6.14
N ILE A 89 -0.23 -14.31 -4.96
CA ILE A 89 -0.93 -13.06 -4.66
C ILE A 89 0.04 -11.88 -4.75
N GLU A 90 -0.31 -10.91 -5.57
CA GLU A 90 0.39 -9.63 -5.71
C GLU A 90 -0.55 -8.47 -5.42
N MET A 91 -0.04 -7.47 -4.71
CA MET A 91 -0.76 -6.25 -4.37
C MET A 91 -0.01 -5.04 -4.94
N LYS A 92 -0.73 -4.17 -5.66
CA LYS A 92 -0.18 -2.95 -6.27
C LYS A 92 -1.06 -1.76 -5.99
N LEU A 93 -0.44 -0.65 -5.60
CA LEU A 93 -1.12 0.64 -5.49
C LEU A 93 -1.25 1.26 -6.88
N SER A 94 -2.46 1.68 -7.23
CA SER A 94 -2.68 2.57 -8.39
C SER A 94 -2.42 4.03 -8.00
N ASP A 95 -2.74 4.37 -6.75
CA ASP A 95 -2.40 5.62 -6.07
C ASP A 95 -2.44 5.40 -4.55
N ALA A 96 -2.36 6.48 -3.75
CA ALA A 96 -2.36 6.38 -2.28
C ALA A 96 -3.69 5.87 -1.66
N THR A 97 -4.76 5.80 -2.46
CA THR A 97 -6.12 5.47 -2.05
C THR A 97 -6.68 4.21 -2.71
N HIS A 98 -6.04 3.69 -3.76
CA HIS A 98 -6.50 2.53 -4.51
C HIS A 98 -5.46 1.40 -4.54
N LEU A 99 -5.88 0.21 -4.15
CA LEU A 99 -5.08 -1.00 -4.12
C LEU A 99 -5.73 -2.07 -5.00
N THR A 100 -4.93 -2.76 -5.81
CA THR A 100 -5.37 -3.94 -6.57
C THR A 100 -4.66 -5.17 -6.05
N LEU A 101 -5.43 -6.19 -5.66
CA LEU A 101 -4.96 -7.53 -5.36
C LEU A 101 -5.20 -8.41 -6.59
N THR A 102 -4.16 -9.12 -7.04
CA THR A 102 -4.23 -10.12 -8.11
C THR A 102 -3.82 -11.47 -7.55
N ASP A 103 -4.69 -12.47 -7.65
CA ASP A 103 -4.36 -13.87 -7.37
C ASP A 103 -4.17 -14.62 -8.69
N LYS A 104 -2.91 -14.87 -9.03
CA LYS A 104 -2.49 -15.54 -10.26
C LYS A 104 -2.89 -17.01 -10.32
N ALA A 105 -3.15 -17.64 -9.17
CA ALA A 105 -3.55 -19.05 -9.15
C ALA A 105 -4.98 -19.25 -9.64
N TYR A 106 -5.85 -18.25 -9.44
CA TYR A 106 -7.27 -18.31 -9.77
C TYR A 106 -7.72 -17.29 -10.82
N ASP A 107 -6.77 -16.54 -11.41
CA ASP A 107 -7.05 -15.44 -12.33
C ASP A 107 -8.05 -14.42 -11.74
N ALA A 108 -7.90 -14.14 -10.45
CA ALA A 108 -8.81 -13.27 -9.70
C ALA A 108 -8.18 -11.88 -9.50
N VAL A 109 -8.98 -10.84 -9.71
CA VAL A 109 -8.60 -9.44 -9.47
C VAL A 109 -9.62 -8.81 -8.56
N ILE A 110 -9.15 -8.13 -7.51
CA ILE A 110 -9.98 -7.44 -6.53
C ILE A 110 -9.42 -6.05 -6.32
N HIS A 111 -10.29 -5.06 -6.43
CA HIS A 111 -9.95 -3.67 -6.17
C HIS A 111 -10.38 -3.30 -4.76
N PHE A 112 -9.56 -2.48 -4.10
CA PHE A 112 -9.83 -1.95 -2.79
C PHE A 112 -9.64 -0.44 -2.80
N GLU A 113 -10.46 0.24 -2.01
CA GLU A 113 -10.33 1.64 -1.67
C GLU A 113 -9.90 1.75 -0.20
N LYS A 114 -9.00 2.69 0.08
CA LYS A 114 -8.52 2.94 1.45
C LYS A 114 -9.65 3.53 2.28
N ILE A 115 -9.87 2.96 3.46
CA ILE A 115 -10.81 3.47 4.47
C ILE A 115 -10.01 3.97 5.67
N ASN A 116 -10.49 5.06 6.28
CA ASN A 116 -9.81 5.78 7.36
C ASN A 116 -9.24 4.89 8.46
#